data_AF-N2IK71-F1
#
_entry.id   AF-N2IK71-F1
#
_cell.length_a   1.000
_cell.length_b   1.000
_cell.length_c   1.000
_cell.angle_alpha   90.00
_cell.angle_beta   90.00
_cell.angle_gamma   90.00
#
_symmetry.space_group_name_H-M   'P 1'
#
loop_
_entity.id
_entity.type
_entity.pdbx_description
1 polymer ?
#
loop_
_entity_poly.entity_id
_entity_poly.type
_entity_poly.pdbx_seq_one_letter_code
_entity_poly.pdbx_strand_id
1 'polypeptide(L)'
;MQNGIIIQIKGLGVPVQVPTSRNEEGYEVRWSSDPEVDSDAQTHLLIGHDELKRFIDLAVDRRFVIADLISLTQVSVQPGQNSLSRERAIEAGVNPDNWDTVRVALVISGNSSRGPVMDDIEWIGSRQEYAEGEHLREAFVHATRRGIKAPSIFTHSDHDCGHLLKAAEFINSFRRQLKPSLRAADVMTRAIVTNLCSMDLTNINADRAVFYLREIQRTFIAAEKQKLHELEVTGRVDVSSMRHAQDQIDSLNPPQPTPRSSAPKMH
;
A
#
# COMPACT_ATOMS: atom_id res chain seq x y z
N MET A 1 17.62 6.17 40.14
CA MET A 1 17.75 5.80 38.72
C MET A 1 16.45 5.15 38.31
N GLN A 2 15.93 5.50 37.14
CA GLN A 2 14.71 4.91 36.58
C GLN A 2 15.06 4.16 35.30
N ASN A 3 14.31 3.09 35.00
CA ASN A 3 14.51 2.31 33.79
C ASN A 3 13.66 2.92 32.67
N GLY A 4 14.32 3.46 31.66
CA GLY A 4 13.70 3.85 30.41
C GLY A 4 13.82 2.74 29.37
N ILE A 5 12.90 2.72 28.41
CA ILE A 5 12.90 1.81 27.28
C ILE A 5 12.95 2.65 26.01
N ILE A 6 13.92 2.36 25.16
CA ILE A 6 13.96 2.87 23.79
C ILE A 6 13.33 1.79 22.91
N ILE A 7 12.29 2.15 22.18
CA ILE A 7 11.71 1.29 21.14
C ILE A 7 12.36 1.65 19.81
N GLN A 8 12.77 0.63 19.08
CA GLN A 8 13.31 0.75 17.74
C GLN A 8 12.53 -0.17 16.82
N ILE A 9 12.05 0.36 15.70
CA ILE A 9 11.26 -0.40 14.74
C ILE A 9 11.90 -0.32 13.36
N LYS A 10 12.23 -1.48 12.78
CA LYS A 10 12.80 -1.56 11.45
C LYS A 10 11.81 -1.00 10.40
N GLY A 11 12.24 0.00 9.64
CA GLY A 11 11.40 0.71 8.64
C GLY A 11 10.55 1.86 9.19
N LEU A 12 10.55 2.11 10.50
CA LEU A 12 9.94 3.29 11.14
C LEU A 12 10.97 4.13 11.91
N GLY A 13 12.09 3.54 12.31
CA GLY A 13 13.14 4.24 13.05
C GLY A 13 12.93 4.18 14.56
N VAL A 14 13.29 5.26 15.24
CA VAL A 14 13.27 5.44 16.69
C VAL A 14 12.41 6.66 17.00
N PRO A 15 11.56 6.64 18.04
CA PRO A 15 10.80 7.82 18.42
C PRO A 15 11.74 8.90 18.98
N VAL A 16 11.58 10.13 18.50
CA VAL A 16 12.38 11.28 18.90
C VAL A 16 11.49 12.45 19.31
N GLN A 17 12.03 13.33 20.15
CA GLN A 17 11.37 14.56 20.56
C GLN A 17 11.76 15.70 19.63
N VAL A 18 10.74 16.35 19.05
CA VAL A 18 10.89 17.51 18.17
C VAL A 18 10.26 18.72 18.85
N PRO A 19 10.94 19.87 18.95
CA PRO A 19 10.36 21.06 19.57
C PRO A 19 9.05 21.49 18.88
N THR A 20 8.02 21.79 19.67
CA THR A 20 6.72 22.24 19.15
C THR A 20 6.10 23.28 20.10
N SER A 21 5.32 24.20 19.54
CA SER A 21 4.50 25.15 20.31
C SER A 21 3.04 24.70 20.47
N ARG A 22 2.71 23.50 19.96
CA ARG A 22 1.33 22.98 19.90
C ARG A 22 0.82 22.40 21.22
N ASN A 23 1.73 22.04 22.13
CA ASN A 23 1.40 21.44 23.41
C ASN A 23 2.20 22.07 24.56
N GLU A 24 1.75 21.82 25.79
CA GLU A 24 2.35 22.36 27.01
C GLU A 24 3.73 21.77 27.32
N GLU A 25 4.01 20.56 26.81
CA GLU A 25 5.29 19.86 26.98
C GLU A 25 6.42 20.47 26.14
N GLY A 26 6.08 21.29 25.14
CA GLY A 26 7.07 21.99 24.29
C GLY A 26 7.75 21.08 23.25
N TYR A 27 7.34 19.82 23.13
CA TYR A 27 7.82 18.87 22.13
C TYR A 27 6.72 17.93 21.64
N GLU A 28 6.80 17.48 20.40
CA GLU A 28 6.01 16.37 19.86
C GLU A 28 6.91 15.16 19.63
N VAL A 29 6.34 13.96 19.77
CA VAL A 29 7.06 12.71 19.47
C VAL A 29 6.83 12.36 18.00
N ARG A 30 7.91 12.33 17.23
CA ARG A 30 7.91 11.90 15.82
C ARG A 30 8.83 10.71 15.62
N TRP A 31 8.74 10.08 14.46
CA TRP A 31 9.66 9.02 14.07
C TRP A 31 10.95 9.61 13.51
N SER A 32 12.10 9.04 13.85
CA SER A 32 13.39 9.43 13.27
C SER A 32 13.45 9.25 11.76
N SER A 33 12.54 8.47 11.17
CA SER A 33 12.43 8.29 9.72
C SER A 33 11.73 9.44 8.99
N ASP A 34 11.20 10.40 9.73
CA ASP A 34 10.54 11.57 9.15
C ASP A 34 11.60 12.52 8.55
N PRO A 35 11.45 12.98 7.30
CA PRO A 35 12.43 13.85 6.65
C PRO A 35 12.57 15.23 7.32
N GLU A 36 11.54 15.71 8.02
CA GLU A 36 11.57 17.00 8.72
C GLU A 36 12.29 16.93 10.08
N VAL A 37 12.52 15.71 10.59
CA VAL A 37 13.19 15.48 11.85
C VAL A 37 14.69 15.61 11.67
N ASP A 38 15.35 16.36 12.56
CA ASP A 38 16.80 16.47 12.55
C ASP A 38 17.48 15.13 12.89
N SER A 39 18.62 14.89 12.26
CA SER A 39 19.43 13.68 12.41
C SER A 39 20.03 13.52 13.80
N ASP A 40 20.09 14.58 14.60
CA ASP A 40 20.60 14.63 15.97
C ASP A 40 19.48 14.72 17.03
N ALA A 41 18.21 14.63 16.60
CA ALA A 41 17.05 14.72 17.49
C ALA A 41 17.13 13.70 18.64
N GLN A 42 16.72 14.15 19.82
CA GLN A 42 16.82 13.35 21.04
C GLN A 42 15.79 12.22 21.03
N THR A 43 16.24 11.02 21.38
CA THR A 43 15.39 9.83 21.52
C THR A 43 14.38 10.04 22.65
N HIS A 44 13.12 9.72 22.40
CA HIS A 44 12.11 9.70 23.46
C HIS A 44 12.19 8.38 24.25
N LEU A 45 12.17 8.49 25.58
CA LEU A 45 12.23 7.36 26.49
C LEU A 45 10.84 7.00 26.99
N LEU A 46 10.48 5.73 26.86
CA LEU A 46 9.23 5.19 27.41
C LEU A 46 9.51 4.68 28.82
N ILE A 47 8.84 5.26 29.82
CA ILE A 47 9.04 4.97 31.24
C ILE A 47 7.96 4.00 31.73
N GLY A 48 8.37 2.75 31.93
CA GLY A 48 7.49 1.71 32.45
C GLY A 48 6.68 0.96 31.39
N HIS A 49 6.01 -0.10 31.82
CA HIS A 49 5.35 -1.04 30.93
C HIS A 49 4.07 -0.48 30.29
N ASP A 50 3.28 0.29 31.05
CA ASP A 50 2.00 0.81 30.58
C ASP A 50 2.16 1.86 29.48
N GLU A 51 3.19 2.71 29.60
CA GLU A 51 3.53 3.70 28.58
C GLU A 51 4.01 3.02 27.29
N LEU A 52 4.91 2.02 27.41
CA LEU A 52 5.36 1.24 26.26
C LEU A 52 4.20 0.57 25.53
N LYS A 53 3.29 -0.08 26.27
CA LYS A 53 2.13 -0.75 25.70
C LYS A 53 1.22 0.26 25.00
N ARG A 54 0.89 1.37 25.65
CA ARG A 54 0.08 2.44 25.07
C ARG A 54 0.73 3.02 23.81
N PHE A 55 2.04 3.21 23.82
CA PHE A 55 2.79 3.72 22.68
C PHE A 55 2.70 2.76 21.48
N ILE A 56 2.91 1.46 21.71
CA ILE A 56 2.77 0.44 20.66
C ILE A 56 1.34 0.40 20.11
N ASP A 57 0.33 0.47 20.99
CA ASP A 57 -1.08 0.38 20.60
C ASP A 57 -1.57 1.60 19.80
N LEU A 58 -1.02 2.80 20.06
CA LEU A 58 -1.51 4.06 19.50
C LEU A 58 -0.60 4.70 18.44
N ALA A 59 0.71 4.58 18.58
CA ALA A 59 1.69 5.30 17.76
C ALA A 59 2.38 4.43 16.70
N VAL A 60 2.29 3.11 16.81
CA VAL A 60 2.89 2.17 15.87
C VAL A 60 1.80 1.62 14.93
N ASP A 61 2.01 1.75 13.62
CA ASP A 61 1.15 1.12 12.62
C ASP A 61 1.21 -0.41 12.77
N ARG A 62 0.04 -1.06 12.80
CA ARG A 62 -0.12 -2.51 12.94
C ARG A 62 0.72 -3.33 11.95
N ARG A 63 1.02 -2.78 10.77
CA ARG A 63 1.91 -3.41 9.78
C ARG A 63 3.31 -3.69 10.33
N PHE A 64 3.75 -2.91 11.31
CA PHE A 64 5.08 -2.99 11.92
C PHE A 64 5.08 -3.66 13.30
N VAL A 65 3.90 -4.06 13.80
CA VAL A 65 3.76 -4.81 15.06
C VAL A 65 4.03 -6.30 14.79
N ILE A 66 5.26 -6.59 14.34
CA ILE A 66 5.78 -7.92 14.10
C ILE A 66 7.03 -8.06 14.96
N ALA A 67 7.15 -9.16 15.70
CA ALA A 67 8.23 -9.35 16.69
C ALA A 67 9.63 -9.13 16.08
N ASP A 68 9.85 -9.59 14.85
CA ASP A 68 11.14 -9.49 14.16
C ASP A 68 11.51 -8.05 13.71
N LEU A 69 10.56 -7.12 13.77
CA LEU A 69 10.77 -5.71 13.40
C LEU A 69 10.98 -4.81 14.61
N ILE A 70 10.68 -5.27 15.83
CA ILE A 70 10.73 -4.46 17.05
C ILE A 70 11.93 -4.88 17.92
N SER A 71 12.78 -3.91 18.23
CA SER A 71 13.85 -4.02 19.22
C SER A 71 13.54 -3.11 20.39
N LEU A 72 13.73 -3.63 21.61
CA LEU A 72 13.56 -2.88 22.85
C LEU A 72 14.91 -2.81 23.58
N THR A 73 15.40 -1.59 23.79
CA THR A 73 16.67 -1.35 24.48
C THR A 73 16.39 -0.70 25.83
N GLN A 74 16.81 -1.37 26.91
CA GLN A 74 16.66 -0.84 28.26
C GLN A 74 17.82 0.09 28.60
N VAL A 75 17.52 1.26 29.17
CA VAL A 75 18.51 2.28 29.55
C VAL A 75 18.26 2.77 30.98
N SER A 76 19.34 3.02 31.73
CA SER A 76 19.27 3.61 33.05
C SER A 76 19.36 5.13 32.93
N VAL A 77 18.36 5.85 33.44
CA VAL A 77 18.28 7.31 33.34
C VAL A 77 17.98 7.97 34.67
N GLN A 78 18.23 9.28 34.74
CA GLN A 78 17.94 10.07 35.93
C GLN A 78 16.41 10.24 36.11
N PRO A 79 15.92 10.36 37.36
CA PRO A 79 14.51 10.68 37.60
C PRO A 79 14.11 11.97 36.86
N GLY A 80 13.00 11.93 36.13
CA GLY A 80 12.51 13.07 35.35
C GLY A 80 13.16 13.23 33.97
N GLN A 81 14.14 12.40 33.62
CA GLN A 81 14.70 12.36 32.27
C GLN A 81 13.83 11.49 31.35
N ASN A 82 13.25 12.12 30.32
CA ASN A 82 12.37 11.50 29.32
C ASN A 82 12.98 11.48 27.91
N SER A 83 14.25 11.88 27.77
CA SER A 83 14.98 11.90 26.50
C SER A 83 16.45 11.52 26.65
N LEU A 84 17.05 11.09 25.53
CA LEU A 84 18.46 10.70 25.45
C LEU A 84 19.07 11.16 24.12
N SER A 85 20.33 11.62 24.13
CA SER A 85 21.02 11.97 22.88
C SER A 85 21.21 10.75 21.99
N ARG A 86 21.30 10.97 20.66
CA ARG A 86 21.58 9.92 19.67
C ARG A 86 22.83 9.11 20.04
N GLU A 87 23.92 9.78 20.40
CA GLU A 87 25.19 9.16 20.79
C GLU A 87 25.01 8.17 21.95
N ARG A 88 24.34 8.59 23.03
CA ARG A 88 24.09 7.72 24.18
C ARG A 88 23.14 6.57 23.85
N ALA A 89 22.22 6.76 22.90
CA ALA A 89 21.28 5.72 22.49
C ALA A 89 22.01 4.64 21.69
N ILE A 90 22.95 5.06 20.83
CA ILE A 90 23.83 4.15 20.09
C ILE A 90 24.75 3.39 21.06
N GLU A 91 25.35 4.07 22.04
CA GLU A 91 26.14 3.42 23.10
C GLU A 91 25.34 2.38 23.90
N ALA A 92 24.03 2.62 24.09
CA ALA A 92 23.12 1.68 24.73
C ALA A 92 22.73 0.48 23.84
N GLY A 93 23.08 0.49 22.55
CA GLY A 93 22.85 -0.60 21.61
C GLY A 93 21.72 -0.39 20.60
N VAL A 94 21.22 0.84 20.43
CA VAL A 94 20.27 1.17 19.35
C VAL A 94 21.01 1.24 18.01
N ASN A 95 20.50 0.59 16.96
CA ASN A 95 21.20 0.60 15.66
C ASN A 95 21.16 2.02 15.03
N PRO A 96 22.32 2.65 14.73
CA PRO A 96 22.40 3.97 14.09
C PRO A 96 21.70 4.05 12.72
N ASP A 97 21.66 2.96 11.94
CA ASP A 97 21.08 2.95 10.58
C ASP A 97 19.61 3.39 10.57
N ASN A 98 18.89 3.19 11.68
CA ASN A 98 17.49 3.55 11.82
C ASN A 98 17.25 5.07 12.03
N TRP A 99 18.28 5.84 12.39
CA TRP A 99 18.23 7.31 12.35
C TRP A 99 18.46 7.87 10.95
N ASP A 100 19.28 7.16 10.17
CA ASP A 100 19.67 7.59 8.84
C ASP A 100 18.68 7.13 7.76
N THR A 101 17.76 6.23 8.12
CA THR A 101 16.63 5.84 7.26
C THR A 101 15.60 6.97 7.22
N VAL A 102 15.11 7.30 6.03
CA VAL A 102 13.98 8.20 5.77
C VAL A 102 12.86 7.42 5.10
N ARG A 103 11.62 7.73 5.49
CA ARG A 103 10.42 7.16 4.90
C ARG A 103 9.47 8.26 4.49
N VAL A 104 9.06 8.23 3.24
CA VAL A 104 8.17 9.25 2.66
C VAL A 104 7.02 8.60 1.92
N ALA A 105 5.80 8.97 2.29
CA ALA A 105 4.64 8.72 1.44
C ALA A 105 4.56 9.83 0.38
N LEU A 106 4.50 9.43 -0.89
CA LEU A 106 4.29 10.33 -2.02
C LEU A 106 2.97 10.04 -2.70
N VAL A 107 2.27 11.10 -3.09
CA VAL A 107 1.12 11.02 -3.99
C VAL A 107 1.52 11.52 -5.36
N ILE A 108 1.28 10.69 -6.35
CA ILE A 108 1.50 11.02 -7.74
C ILE A 108 0.13 11.26 -8.35
N SER A 109 -0.12 12.47 -8.85
CA SER A 109 -1.32 12.78 -9.60
C SER A 109 -0.97 13.18 -11.03
N GLY A 110 -1.88 12.95 -11.97
CA GLY A 110 -1.68 13.34 -13.35
C GLY A 110 -2.70 12.70 -14.27
N ASN A 111 -2.43 12.73 -15.58
CA ASN A 111 -3.33 12.18 -16.59
C ASN A 111 -2.74 10.92 -17.22
N SER A 112 -3.45 9.81 -17.12
CA SER A 112 -3.15 8.61 -17.90
C SER A 112 -3.89 8.62 -19.25
N SER A 113 -3.64 7.62 -20.10
CA SER A 113 -4.48 7.36 -21.29
C SER A 113 -5.96 7.12 -20.94
N ARG A 114 -6.25 6.77 -19.68
CA ARG A 114 -7.59 6.59 -19.10
C ARG A 114 -8.02 7.80 -18.25
N GLY A 115 -7.47 8.99 -18.49
CA GLY A 115 -7.84 10.22 -17.79
C GLY A 115 -7.14 10.41 -16.42
N PRO A 116 -7.68 11.28 -15.55
CA PRO A 116 -7.05 11.64 -14.29
C PRO A 116 -6.85 10.43 -13.36
N VAL A 117 -5.59 10.20 -13.00
CA VAL A 117 -5.15 9.12 -12.11
C VAL A 117 -4.39 9.75 -10.95
N MET A 118 -4.58 9.11 -9.80
CA MET A 118 -3.81 9.38 -8.61
C MET A 118 -3.34 8.03 -8.09
N ASP A 119 -2.07 7.96 -7.71
CA ASP A 119 -1.41 6.76 -7.22
C ASP A 119 -0.52 7.13 -6.04
N ASP A 120 -0.36 6.19 -5.11
CA ASP A 120 0.46 6.34 -3.93
C ASP A 120 1.70 5.45 -4.03
N ILE A 121 2.84 5.99 -3.60
CA ILE A 121 4.07 5.24 -3.43
C ILE A 121 4.68 5.56 -2.08
N GLU A 122 5.12 4.51 -1.40
CA GLU A 122 5.85 4.62 -0.14
C GLU A 122 7.34 4.41 -0.47
N TRP A 123 8.15 5.42 -0.22
CA TRP A 123 9.59 5.39 -0.45
C TRP A 123 10.35 5.22 0.86
N ILE A 124 11.38 4.38 0.84
CA ILE A 124 12.29 4.15 1.96
C ILE A 124 13.71 4.20 1.43
N GLY A 125 14.55 5.01 2.04
CA GLY A 125 15.96 5.13 1.71
C GLY A 125 16.73 5.84 2.81
N SER A 126 17.93 6.31 2.52
CA SER A 126 18.75 7.09 3.45
C SER A 126 18.43 8.59 3.39
N ARG A 127 18.84 9.33 4.43
CA ARG A 127 18.80 10.81 4.44
C ARG A 127 19.58 11.42 3.28
N GLN A 128 20.71 10.81 2.90
CA GLN A 128 21.50 11.26 1.77
C GLN A 128 20.74 11.07 0.45
N GLU A 129 20.20 9.87 0.19
CA GLU A 129 19.39 9.61 -1.01
C GLU A 129 18.16 10.53 -1.08
N TYR A 130 17.54 10.81 0.07
CA TYR A 130 16.43 11.75 0.15
C TYR A 130 16.86 13.16 -0.29
N ALA A 131 17.99 13.66 0.22
CA ALA A 131 18.54 14.96 -0.15
C ALA A 131 18.97 15.04 -1.63
N GLU A 132 19.41 13.93 -2.21
CA GLU A 132 19.74 13.79 -3.64
C GLU A 132 18.48 13.72 -4.53
N GLY A 133 17.28 13.61 -3.95
CA GLY A 133 16.02 13.60 -4.68
C GLY A 133 15.61 12.21 -5.20
N GLU A 134 16.18 11.13 -4.65
CA GLU A 134 15.91 9.76 -5.12
C GLU A 134 14.44 9.35 -4.98
N HIS A 135 13.79 9.79 -3.91
CA HIS A 135 12.35 9.63 -3.70
C HIS A 135 11.50 10.21 -4.85
N LEU A 136 11.89 11.37 -5.41
CA LEU A 136 11.22 11.96 -6.57
C LEU A 136 11.56 11.19 -7.84
N ARG A 137 12.82 10.80 -8.03
CA ARG A 137 13.25 10.01 -9.19
C ARG A 137 12.47 8.70 -9.28
N GLU A 138 12.33 7.99 -8.17
CA GLU A 138 11.56 6.75 -8.11
C GLU A 138 10.06 6.98 -8.36
N ALA A 139 9.49 8.05 -7.78
CA ALA A 139 8.11 8.44 -8.06
C ALA A 139 7.87 8.77 -9.55
N PHE A 140 8.82 9.43 -10.24
CA PHE A 140 8.75 9.66 -11.68
C PHE A 140 8.83 8.36 -12.50
N VAL A 141 9.72 7.44 -12.13
CA VAL A 141 9.83 6.13 -12.76
C VAL A 141 8.54 5.34 -12.58
N HIS A 142 7.96 5.36 -11.38
CA HIS A 142 6.68 4.74 -11.06
C HIS A 142 5.54 5.34 -11.88
N ALA A 143 5.45 6.67 -11.94
CA ALA A 143 4.47 7.39 -12.75
C ALA A 143 4.56 6.99 -14.24
N THR A 144 5.79 6.89 -14.76
CA THR A 144 6.06 6.49 -16.15
C THR A 144 5.61 5.06 -16.42
N ARG A 145 5.93 4.10 -15.52
CA ARG A 145 5.48 2.71 -15.61
C ARG A 145 3.95 2.60 -15.56
N ARG A 146 3.29 3.49 -14.82
CA ARG A 146 1.82 3.59 -14.73
C ARG A 146 1.17 4.33 -15.89
N GLY A 147 1.97 4.89 -16.81
CA GLY A 147 1.49 5.65 -17.96
C GLY A 147 0.87 7.00 -17.59
N ILE A 148 1.26 7.58 -16.44
CA ILE A 148 0.83 8.92 -16.00
C ILE A 148 1.70 9.95 -16.72
N LYS A 149 1.08 10.75 -17.59
CA LYS A 149 1.72 11.85 -18.32
C LYS A 149 1.76 13.10 -17.45
N ALA A 150 2.90 13.78 -17.46
CA ALA A 150 3.17 15.00 -16.68
C ALA A 150 2.73 14.87 -15.20
N PRO A 151 3.35 13.95 -14.43
CA PRO A 151 2.96 13.72 -13.05
C PRO A 151 3.30 14.92 -12.17
N SER A 152 2.39 15.28 -11.28
CA SER A 152 2.62 16.14 -10.12
C SER A 152 2.81 15.24 -8.90
N ILE A 153 3.94 15.42 -8.21
CA ILE A 153 4.33 14.60 -7.06
C ILE A 153 4.20 15.47 -5.82
N PHE A 154 3.48 14.97 -4.82
CA PHE A 154 3.24 15.63 -3.55
C PHE A 154 3.83 14.79 -2.43
N THR A 155 4.54 15.42 -1.51
CA THR A 155 5.11 14.75 -0.34
C THR A 155 4.28 15.04 0.90
N HIS A 156 4.25 14.11 1.87
CA HIS A 156 3.58 14.33 3.15
C HIS A 156 4.22 15.44 4.02
N SER A 157 5.47 15.83 3.71
CA SER A 157 6.20 16.94 4.34
C SER A 157 5.81 18.33 3.81
N ASP A 158 5.13 18.41 2.67
CA ASP A 158 4.58 19.69 2.22
C ASP A 158 3.38 20.01 3.11
N HIS A 159 3.48 21.06 3.94
CA HIS A 159 2.56 21.41 5.03
C HIS A 159 1.04 21.48 4.68
N ASP A 160 0.66 21.42 3.39
CA ASP A 160 -0.72 21.41 2.89
C ASP A 160 -1.17 20.08 2.23
N CYS A 161 -0.30 19.07 2.13
CA CYS A 161 -0.57 17.87 1.34
C CYS A 161 -1.28 16.74 2.09
N GLY A 162 -1.42 16.83 3.42
CA GLY A 162 -2.17 15.85 4.22
C GLY A 162 -3.65 15.75 3.82
N HIS A 163 -4.25 16.85 3.36
CA HIS A 163 -5.61 16.86 2.82
C HIS A 163 -5.72 16.23 1.43
N LEU A 164 -4.68 16.37 0.60
CA LEU A 164 -4.61 15.73 -0.72
C LEU A 164 -4.42 14.22 -0.60
N LEU A 165 -3.58 13.77 0.34
CA LEU A 165 -3.43 12.35 0.70
C LEU A 165 -4.76 11.74 1.19
N LYS A 166 -5.47 12.42 2.10
CA LYS A 166 -6.79 12.00 2.56
C LYS A 166 -7.85 12.05 1.45
N ALA A 167 -7.78 13.03 0.55
CA ALA A 167 -8.67 13.12 -0.62
C ALA A 167 -8.36 12.03 -1.66
N ALA A 168 -7.09 11.65 -1.82
CA ALA A 168 -6.67 10.52 -2.65
C ALA A 168 -7.30 9.22 -2.14
N GLU A 169 -7.10 8.95 -0.84
CA GLU A 169 -7.65 7.78 -0.17
C GLU A 169 -9.18 7.78 -0.22
N PHE A 170 -9.81 8.93 0.02
CA PHE A 170 -11.26 9.11 -0.11
C PHE A 170 -11.74 8.91 -1.54
N ILE A 171 -11.12 9.48 -2.57
CA ILE A 171 -11.56 9.30 -3.97
C ILE A 171 -11.36 7.85 -4.41
N ASN A 172 -10.27 7.22 -3.98
CA ASN A 172 -9.99 5.82 -4.32
C ASN A 172 -11.00 4.87 -3.64
N SER A 173 -11.29 5.10 -2.35
CA SER A 173 -12.33 4.37 -1.62
C SER A 173 -13.75 4.70 -2.11
N PHE A 174 -14.05 5.95 -2.47
CA PHE A 174 -15.32 6.40 -3.01
C PHE A 174 -15.59 5.84 -4.41
N ARG A 175 -14.58 5.79 -5.30
CA ARG A 175 -14.68 5.12 -6.61
C ARG A 175 -14.93 3.61 -6.46
N ARG A 176 -14.30 2.96 -5.48
CA ARG A 176 -14.61 1.56 -5.09
C ARG A 176 -16.03 1.44 -4.55
N GLN A 177 -16.53 2.46 -3.88
CA GLN A 177 -17.84 2.46 -3.25
C GLN A 177 -19.01 2.76 -4.20
N LEU A 178 -18.82 3.58 -5.24
CA LEU A 178 -19.89 4.06 -6.12
C LEU A 178 -20.41 3.05 -7.17
N LYS A 179 -19.76 1.89 -7.35
CA LYS A 179 -20.23 0.86 -8.29
C LYS A 179 -20.61 -0.42 -7.54
N PRO A 180 -21.91 -0.62 -7.21
CA PRO A 180 -22.40 -1.82 -6.53
C PRO A 180 -21.98 -3.14 -7.22
N SER A 181 -21.87 -3.13 -8.55
CA SER A 181 -21.40 -4.28 -9.34
C SER A 181 -19.94 -4.64 -9.10
N LEU A 182 -19.06 -3.66 -8.88
CA LEU A 182 -17.65 -3.88 -8.57
C LEU A 182 -17.44 -4.35 -7.13
N ARG A 183 -18.24 -3.85 -6.17
CA ARG A 183 -18.24 -4.42 -4.81
C ARG A 183 -18.69 -5.87 -4.81
N ALA A 184 -19.76 -6.19 -5.54
CA ALA A 184 -20.23 -7.57 -5.68
C ALA A 184 -19.15 -8.45 -6.32
N ALA A 185 -18.48 -7.97 -7.37
CA ALA A 185 -17.40 -8.70 -8.02
C ALA A 185 -16.16 -8.89 -7.13
N ASP A 186 -15.75 -7.89 -6.35
CA ASP A 186 -14.59 -8.00 -5.44
C ASP A 186 -14.90 -8.89 -4.24
N VAL A 187 -16.12 -8.81 -3.68
CA VAL A 187 -16.60 -9.74 -2.65
C VAL A 187 -16.66 -11.17 -3.18
N MET A 188 -17.19 -11.38 -4.39
CA MET A 188 -17.20 -12.69 -5.04
C MET A 188 -15.78 -13.20 -5.32
N THR A 189 -14.87 -12.33 -5.77
CA THR A 189 -13.47 -12.69 -6.05
C THR A 189 -12.76 -13.11 -4.77
N ARG A 190 -12.91 -12.36 -3.68
CA ARG A 190 -12.32 -12.72 -2.37
C ARG A 190 -12.91 -14.00 -1.82
N ALA A 191 -14.22 -14.19 -1.93
CA ALA A 191 -14.87 -15.43 -1.53
C ALA A 191 -14.35 -16.65 -2.33
N ILE A 192 -14.19 -16.51 -3.64
CA ILE A 192 -13.65 -17.56 -4.52
C ILE A 192 -12.18 -17.85 -4.20
N VAL A 193 -11.34 -16.82 -4.02
CA VAL A 193 -9.93 -17.00 -3.64
C VAL A 193 -9.80 -17.70 -2.29
N THR A 194 -10.62 -17.29 -1.32
CA THR A 194 -10.63 -17.92 0.01
C THR A 194 -11.07 -19.39 -0.07
N ASN A 195 -12.10 -19.68 -0.87
CA ASN A 195 -12.57 -21.04 -1.11
C ASN A 195 -11.52 -21.88 -1.85
N LEU A 196 -10.81 -21.32 -2.83
CA LEU A 196 -9.76 -22.03 -3.56
C LEU A 196 -8.54 -22.32 -2.68
N CYS A 197 -8.12 -21.38 -1.84
CA CYS A 197 -7.01 -21.57 -0.91
C CYS A 197 -7.35 -22.53 0.24
N SER A 198 -8.63 -22.71 0.57
CA SER A 198 -9.10 -23.64 1.61
C SER A 198 -9.63 -24.97 1.06
N MET A 199 -9.66 -25.15 -0.26
CA MET A 199 -10.07 -26.41 -0.88
C MET A 199 -8.97 -27.45 -0.71
N ASP A 200 -9.29 -28.52 0.02
CA ASP A 200 -8.48 -29.73 0.05
C ASP A 200 -8.58 -30.45 -1.31
N LEU A 201 -7.52 -30.38 -2.09
CA LEU A 201 -7.43 -30.94 -3.44
C LEU A 201 -7.10 -32.45 -3.44
N THR A 202 -6.89 -33.07 -2.28
CA THR A 202 -6.37 -34.45 -2.20
C THR A 202 -7.35 -35.53 -2.65
N ASN A 203 -8.64 -35.21 -2.80
CA ASN A 203 -9.68 -36.19 -3.17
C ASN A 203 -10.80 -35.63 -4.07
N ILE A 204 -10.47 -34.69 -4.97
CA ILE A 204 -11.47 -34.10 -5.85
C ILE A 204 -11.82 -35.06 -6.99
N ASN A 205 -13.08 -35.51 -7.01
CA ASN A 205 -13.69 -36.19 -8.14
C ASN A 205 -13.56 -35.30 -9.40
N ALA A 206 -13.08 -35.88 -10.51
CA ALA A 206 -12.82 -35.17 -11.77
C ALA A 206 -14.01 -34.31 -12.25
N ASP A 207 -15.25 -34.75 -12.04
CA ASP A 207 -16.44 -34.01 -12.44
C ASP A 207 -16.63 -32.72 -11.61
N ARG A 208 -16.27 -32.75 -10.32
CA ARG A 208 -16.29 -31.56 -9.45
C ARG A 208 -15.15 -30.61 -9.78
N ALA A 209 -13.95 -31.11 -10.10
CA ALA A 209 -12.83 -30.26 -10.56
C ALA A 209 -13.22 -29.49 -11.82
N VAL A 210 -13.82 -30.17 -12.81
CA VAL A 210 -14.28 -29.54 -14.05
C VAL A 210 -15.38 -28.51 -13.79
N PHE A 211 -16.29 -28.78 -12.84
CA PHE A 211 -17.31 -27.82 -12.44
C PHE A 211 -16.70 -26.53 -11.88
N TYR A 212 -15.76 -26.61 -10.94
CA TYR A 212 -15.11 -25.44 -10.35
C TYR A 212 -14.25 -24.67 -11.37
N LEU A 213 -13.52 -25.37 -12.24
CA LEU A 213 -12.78 -24.73 -13.32
C LEU A 213 -13.70 -23.98 -14.29
N ARG A 214 -14.89 -24.53 -14.59
CA ARG A 214 -15.90 -23.85 -15.40
C ARG A 214 -16.51 -22.64 -14.69
N GLU A 215 -16.70 -22.69 -13.37
CA GLU A 215 -17.15 -21.51 -12.62
C GLU A 215 -16.10 -20.40 -12.59
N ILE A 216 -14.82 -20.74 -12.41
CA ILE A 216 -13.71 -19.78 -12.50
C ILE A 216 -13.64 -19.17 -13.90
N GLN A 217 -13.74 -20.01 -14.94
CA GLN A 217 -13.73 -19.55 -16.33
C GLN A 217 -14.91 -18.62 -16.63
N ARG A 218 -16.12 -18.95 -16.16
CA ARG A 218 -17.32 -18.10 -16.36
C ARG A 218 -17.20 -16.76 -15.64
N THR A 219 -16.70 -16.75 -14.42
CA THR A 219 -16.51 -15.50 -13.66
C THR A 219 -15.44 -14.63 -14.29
N PHE A 220 -14.35 -15.21 -14.79
CA PHE A 220 -13.33 -14.49 -15.56
C PHE A 220 -13.88 -13.88 -16.85
N ILE A 221 -14.63 -14.65 -17.64
CA ILE A 221 -15.29 -14.16 -18.87
C ILE A 221 -16.29 -13.04 -18.56
N ALA A 222 -17.08 -13.16 -17.48
CA ALA A 222 -18.03 -12.14 -17.07
C ALA A 222 -17.32 -10.83 -16.67
N ALA A 223 -16.20 -10.91 -15.96
CA ALA A 223 -15.39 -9.76 -15.58
C ALA A 223 -14.80 -9.04 -16.80
N GLU A 224 -14.23 -9.77 -17.78
CA GLU A 224 -13.71 -9.16 -19.01
C GLU A 224 -14.82 -8.58 -19.91
N LYS A 225 -15.99 -9.22 -20.00
CA LYS A 225 -17.15 -8.65 -20.71
C LYS A 225 -17.64 -7.35 -20.07
N GLN A 226 -17.67 -7.29 -18.74
CA GLN A 226 -18.05 -6.07 -18.03
C GLN A 226 -17.03 -4.96 -18.29
N LYS A 227 -15.73 -5.28 -18.30
CA LYS A 227 -14.66 -4.35 -18.62
C LYS A 227 -14.73 -3.83 -20.06
N LEU A 228 -15.08 -4.69 -21.03
CA LEU A 228 -15.38 -4.27 -22.41
C LEU A 228 -16.56 -3.31 -22.49
N HIS A 229 -17.67 -3.63 -21.84
CA HIS A 229 -18.85 -2.77 -21.82
C HIS A 229 -18.55 -1.39 -21.20
N GLU A 230 -17.72 -1.34 -20.15
CA GLU A 230 -17.27 -0.07 -19.56
C GLU A 230 -16.39 0.76 -20.50
N LEU A 231 -15.55 0.11 -21.32
CA LEU A 231 -14.75 0.79 -22.35
C LEU A 231 -15.62 1.38 -23.47
N GLU A 232 -16.67 0.67 -23.87
CA GLU A 232 -17.66 1.13 -24.86
C GLU A 232 -18.49 2.31 -24.34
N VAL A 233 -19.04 2.21 -23.12
CA VAL A 233 -19.92 3.24 -22.52
C VAL A 233 -19.18 4.54 -22.20
N THR A 234 -17.89 4.46 -21.85
CA THR A 234 -17.08 5.66 -21.52
C THR A 234 -16.50 6.38 -22.74
N GLY A 235 -16.75 5.88 -23.96
CA GLY A 235 -16.30 6.51 -25.21
C GLY A 235 -14.77 6.56 -25.40
N ARG A 236 -14.01 5.80 -24.60
CA ARG A 236 -12.55 5.76 -24.64
C ARG A 236 -12.08 4.62 -25.53
N VAL A 237 -12.14 4.88 -26.84
CA VAL A 237 -11.78 3.91 -27.86
C VAL A 237 -10.26 3.85 -28.02
N ASP A 238 -9.63 2.81 -27.50
CA ASP A 238 -8.47 2.23 -28.16
C ASP A 238 -8.88 0.84 -28.67
N VAL A 239 -9.02 0.73 -29.99
CA VAL A 239 -9.48 -0.49 -30.70
C VAL A 239 -8.60 -1.69 -30.35
N SER A 240 -7.33 -1.45 -29.99
CA SER A 240 -6.37 -2.49 -29.59
C SER A 240 -6.73 -3.14 -28.25
N SER A 241 -7.17 -2.35 -27.27
CA SER A 241 -7.53 -2.83 -25.93
C SER A 241 -8.85 -3.60 -25.95
N MET A 242 -9.80 -3.16 -26.78
CA MET A 242 -11.04 -3.92 -26.99
C MET A 242 -10.79 -5.24 -27.71
N ARG A 243 -9.92 -5.25 -28.75
CA ARG A 243 -9.54 -6.49 -29.43
C ARG A 243 -8.85 -7.47 -28.50
N HIS A 244 -7.89 -7.03 -27.68
CA HIS A 244 -7.19 -7.94 -26.78
C HIS A 244 -8.10 -8.56 -25.71
N ALA A 245 -9.05 -7.80 -25.16
CA ALA A 245 -10.02 -8.33 -24.21
C ALA A 245 -11.02 -9.27 -24.90
N GLN A 246 -11.42 -8.95 -26.14
CA GLN A 246 -12.29 -9.81 -26.96
C GLN A 246 -11.58 -11.13 -27.33
N ASP A 247 -10.31 -11.08 -27.74
CA ASP A 247 -9.50 -12.26 -28.08
C ASP A 247 -9.30 -13.18 -26.84
N GLN A 248 -9.19 -12.60 -25.63
CA GLN A 248 -9.16 -13.37 -24.39
C GLN A 248 -10.50 -14.05 -24.06
N ILE A 249 -11.62 -13.41 -24.40
CA ILE A 249 -12.96 -14.02 -24.25
C ILE A 249 -13.15 -15.13 -25.28
N ASP A 250 -12.76 -14.90 -26.53
CA ASP A 250 -12.95 -15.84 -27.65
C ASP A 250 -12.02 -17.06 -27.53
N SER A 251 -10.81 -16.89 -27.01
CA SER A 251 -9.90 -18.01 -26.70
C SER A 251 -10.41 -18.91 -25.56
N LEU A 252 -11.13 -18.33 -24.61
CA LEU A 252 -11.78 -19.08 -23.51
C LEU A 252 -13.15 -19.62 -23.89
N ASN A 253 -13.69 -19.28 -25.06
CA ASN A 253 -15.00 -19.74 -25.54
C ASN A 253 -14.90 -20.03 -27.06
N PRO A 254 -14.20 -21.10 -27.47
CA PRO A 254 -14.01 -21.39 -28.88
C PRO A 254 -15.38 -21.60 -29.56
N PRO A 255 -15.56 -21.10 -30.79
CA PRO A 255 -16.82 -21.26 -31.50
C PRO A 255 -17.15 -22.75 -31.64
N GLN A 256 -18.34 -23.15 -31.20
CA GLN A 256 -18.83 -24.49 -31.46
C GLN A 256 -18.90 -24.72 -32.97
N PRO A 257 -18.44 -25.88 -33.48
CA PRO A 257 -18.59 -26.20 -34.89
C PRO A 257 -20.07 -26.12 -35.25
N THR A 258 -20.39 -25.32 -36.27
CA THR A 258 -21.74 -25.16 -36.79
C THR A 258 -22.32 -26.53 -37.15
N PRO A 259 -23.60 -26.81 -36.82
CA PRO A 259 -24.24 -28.03 -37.27
C PRO A 259 -24.21 -28.05 -38.80
N ARG A 260 -23.65 -29.10 -39.40
CA ARG A 260 -23.69 -29.31 -40.85
C ARG A 260 -25.13 -29.13 -41.31
N SER A 261 -25.36 -28.18 -42.23
CA SER A 261 -26.65 -28.03 -42.87
C SER A 261 -27.03 -29.37 -43.49
N SER A 262 -28.21 -29.88 -43.12
CA SER A 262 -28.80 -31.03 -43.77
C SER A 262 -28.94 -30.70 -45.26
N ALA A 263 -28.29 -31.47 -46.12
CA ALA A 263 -28.42 -31.37 -47.56
C ALA A 263 -29.90 -31.45 -47.97
N PRO A 264 -30.34 -30.71 -49.00
CA PRO A 264 -31.73 -30.74 -49.44
C PRO A 264 -32.06 -32.13 -50.00
N LYS A 265 -33.16 -32.72 -49.53
CA LYS A 265 -33.75 -33.92 -50.14
C LYS A 265 -34.24 -33.54 -51.54
N MET A 266 -33.63 -34.11 -52.57
CA MET A 266 -34.18 -34.05 -53.93
C MET A 266 -35.38 -35.00 -54.02
N HIS A 267 -36.47 -34.47 -54.57
CA HIS A 267 -37.64 -35.22 -55.05
C HIS A 267 -37.33 -35.88 -56.39
#